data_AF-A0A9W3S7U6-F1
#
_entry.id   AF-A0A9W3S7U6-F1
#
_cell.length_a   1.000
_cell.length_b   1.000
_cell.length_c   1.000
_cell.angle_alpha   90.00
_cell.angle_beta   90.00
_cell.angle_gamma   90.00
#
_symmetry.space_group_name_H-M   'P 1'
#
loop_
_entity.id
_entity.type
_entity.pdbx_description
1 polymer ?
#
loop_
_entity_poly.entity_id
_entity_poly.type
_entity_poly.pdbx_seq_one_letter_code
_entity_poly.pdbx_strand_id
1 'polypeptide(L)'
;MFLERVESVVDCLGCKLANEEEKIYKVYEDDYVTCFLDHAPFYPGHTLIVPKQHVVEVDELDDVVARSIMDASKIITKAIQSVYEPD
;
A
#
# COMPACT_ATOMS: atom_id res chain seq x y z
N MET A 1 -4.47 -17.88 -23.70
CA MET A 1 -3.84 -16.62 -24.16
C MET A 1 -3.89 -15.66 -22.99
N PHE A 2 -3.05 -15.90 -21.99
CA PHE A 2 -2.89 -15.00 -20.86
C PHE A 2 -1.94 -13.91 -21.34
N LEU A 3 -2.43 -12.67 -21.38
CA LEU A 3 -1.63 -11.50 -21.71
C LEU A 3 -0.63 -11.32 -20.56
N GLU A 4 0.65 -11.52 -20.85
CA GLU A 4 1.74 -11.15 -19.95
C GLU A 4 1.72 -9.61 -19.79
N ARG A 5 1.07 -9.11 -18.73
CA ARG A 5 1.23 -7.72 -18.29
C ARG A 5 2.55 -7.61 -17.54
N VAL A 6 3.65 -7.60 -18.29
CA VAL A 6 4.96 -7.21 -17.75
C VAL A 6 5.04 -5.69 -17.86
N GLU A 7 4.42 -5.00 -16.92
CA GLU A 7 4.71 -3.57 -16.73
C GLU A 7 6.06 -3.49 -16.03
N SER A 8 7.05 -2.85 -16.66
CA SER A 8 8.39 -2.75 -16.08
C SER A 8 8.32 -1.93 -14.78
N VAL A 9 9.16 -2.25 -13.79
CA VAL A 9 9.23 -1.53 -12.49
C VAL A 9 9.31 -0.02 -12.68
N VAL A 10 9.95 0.44 -13.77
CA VAL A 10 10.17 1.85 -14.12
C VAL A 10 8.87 2.60 -14.47
N ASP A 11 7.86 1.89 -14.98
CA ASP A 11 6.59 2.49 -15.42
C ASP A 11 5.44 2.23 -14.45
N CYS A 12 5.62 1.37 -13.45
CA CYS A 12 4.59 1.02 -12.49
C CYS A 12 4.23 2.20 -11.57
N LEU A 13 3.00 2.72 -11.67
CA LEU A 13 2.49 3.77 -10.79
C LEU A 13 2.55 3.35 -9.31
N GLY A 14 2.23 2.09 -9.00
CA GLY A 14 2.29 1.57 -7.63
C GLY A 14 3.69 1.68 -7.02
N CYS A 15 4.74 1.37 -7.80
CA CYS A 15 6.13 1.52 -7.38
C CYS A 15 6.49 2.98 -7.13
N LYS A 16 6.08 3.89 -8.02
CA LYS A 16 6.33 5.32 -7.85
C LYS A 16 5.65 5.90 -6.61
N LEU A 17 4.42 5.47 -6.33
CA LEU A 17 3.70 5.86 -5.12
C LEU A 17 4.35 5.27 -3.86
N ALA A 18 4.70 3.99 -3.87
CA ALA A 18 5.31 3.32 -2.72
C ALA A 18 6.70 3.87 -2.38
N ASN A 19 7.46 4.31 -3.38
CA ASN A 19 8.81 4.87 -3.22
C ASN A 19 8.83 6.41 -3.24
N GLU A 20 7.69 7.06 -3.08
CA GLU A 20 7.56 8.53 -2.95
C GLU A 20 8.12 9.33 -4.13
N GLU A 21 8.09 8.75 -5.32
CA GLU A 21 8.40 9.45 -6.58
C GLU A 21 7.22 10.31 -7.06
N GLU A 22 6.02 10.03 -6.55
CA GLU A 22 4.79 10.78 -6.80
C GLU A 22 4.21 11.36 -5.51
N LYS A 23 3.41 12.43 -5.64
CA LYS A 23 2.83 13.09 -4.47
C LYS A 23 1.74 12.23 -3.82
N ILE A 24 1.95 11.85 -2.57
CA ILE A 24 0.99 11.09 -1.74
C ILE A 24 0.72 11.79 -0.40
N TYR A 25 -0.41 11.49 0.21
CA TYR A 25 -0.68 11.82 1.61
C TYR A 25 -0.29 10.64 2.49
N LYS A 26 1.02 10.49 2.73
CA LYS A 26 1.62 9.42 3.53
C LYS A 26 1.18 9.51 4.99
N VAL A 27 0.75 8.38 5.56
CA VAL A 27 0.28 8.27 6.95
C VAL A 27 1.10 7.29 7.78
N TYR A 28 1.78 6.33 7.13
CA TYR A 28 2.69 5.39 7.78
C TYR A 28 3.73 4.90 6.76
N GLU A 29 4.90 4.54 7.24
CA GLU A 29 5.97 3.96 6.43
C GLU A 29 6.88 3.11 7.32
N ASP A 30 7.35 1.98 6.77
CA ASP A 30 8.48 1.22 7.30
C ASP A 30 9.46 0.85 6.16
N ASP A 31 10.39 -0.05 6.42
CA ASP A 31 11.40 -0.47 5.45
C ASP A 31 10.80 -1.19 4.22
N TYR A 32 9.60 -1.75 4.32
CA TYR A 32 8.98 -2.63 3.32
C TYR A 32 7.71 -2.06 2.69
N VAL A 33 6.94 -1.23 3.40
CA VAL A 33 5.66 -0.70 2.93
C VAL A 33 5.53 0.80 3.15
N THR A 34 4.75 1.43 2.28
CA THR A 34 4.30 2.81 2.42
C THR A 34 2.77 2.81 2.46
N CYS A 35 2.20 3.49 3.46
CA CYS A 35 0.75 3.65 3.57
C CYS A 35 0.35 5.09 3.35
N PHE A 36 -0.66 5.31 2.52
CA PHE A 36 -1.14 6.64 2.16
C PHE A 36 -2.64 6.66 1.90
N LEU A 37 -3.24 7.84 2.03
CA LEU A 37 -4.67 8.02 1.79
C LEU A 37 -4.98 7.87 0.30
N ASP A 38 -6.08 7.18 0.02
CA ASP A 38 -6.63 7.09 -1.33
C ASP A 38 -7.02 8.48 -1.85
N HIS A 39 -6.76 8.75 -3.13
CA HIS A 39 -7.11 10.02 -3.78
C HIS A 39 -8.61 10.15 -4.08
N ALA A 40 -9.32 9.01 -4.20
CA ALA A 40 -10.76 8.92 -4.46
C ALA A 40 -11.41 7.96 -3.45
N PRO A 41 -11.40 8.30 -2.16
CA PRO A 41 -11.85 7.41 -1.10
C PRO A 41 -13.37 7.23 -1.12
N PHE A 42 -13.85 5.99 -0.93
CA PHE A 42 -15.28 5.73 -0.67
C PHE A 42 -15.71 6.20 0.72
N TYR A 43 -14.80 6.12 1.70
CA TYR A 43 -15.02 6.53 3.09
C TYR A 43 -13.82 7.31 3.64
N PRO A 44 -14.02 8.24 4.59
CA PRO A 44 -12.92 8.92 5.28
C PRO A 44 -11.94 7.92 5.90
N GLY A 45 -10.65 8.18 5.72
CA GLY A 45 -9.59 7.30 6.23
C GLY A 45 -9.26 6.09 5.34
N HIS A 46 -9.90 5.92 4.17
CA HIS A 46 -9.50 4.87 3.22
C HIS A 46 -8.01 5.02 2.88
N THR A 47 -7.24 4.00 3.28
CA THR A 47 -5.78 4.01 3.26
C THR A 47 -5.32 2.81 2.46
N LEU A 48 -4.42 3.03 1.52
CA LEU A 48 -3.75 1.99 0.76
C LEU A 48 -2.45 1.61 1.48
N ILE A 49 -2.18 0.32 1.58
CA ILE A 49 -0.91 -0.24 2.07
C ILE A 49 -0.22 -0.83 0.84
N VAL A 50 0.89 -0.23 0.43
CA VAL A 50 1.58 -0.61 -0.82
C VAL A 50 3.01 -1.06 -0.51
N PRO A 51 3.42 -2.27 -0.92
CA PRO A 51 4.80 -2.71 -0.76
C PRO A 51 5.74 -1.89 -1.66
N LYS A 52 6.94 -1.61 -1.15
CA LYS A 52 8.02 -0.98 -1.91
C LYS A 52 8.60 -1.92 -2.97
N GLN A 53 8.56 -3.23 -2.70
CA GLN A 53 8.85 -4.28 -3.66
C GLN A 53 7.74 -4.37 -4.72
N HIS A 54 8.13 -4.41 -5.99
CA HIS A 54 7.20 -4.70 -7.09
C HIS A 54 6.81 -6.18 -7.06
N VAL A 55 5.51 -6.43 -6.93
CA VAL A 55 4.86 -7.75 -7.11
C VAL A 55 3.56 -7.54 -7.88
N VAL A 56 3.17 -8.52 -8.68
CA VAL A 56 1.92 -8.50 -9.44
C VAL A 56 0.82 -9.22 -8.68
N GLU A 57 1.16 -10.36 -8.08
CA GLU A 57 0.24 -11.22 -7.36
C GLU A 57 0.68 -11.45 -5.90
N VAL A 58 -0.29 -11.76 -5.03
CA VAL A 58 -0.06 -11.85 -3.58
C VAL A 58 0.88 -13.01 -3.20
N ASP A 59 0.91 -14.09 -3.99
CA ASP A 59 1.78 -15.25 -3.77
C ASP A 59 3.26 -15.01 -4.15
N GLU A 60 3.56 -13.86 -4.76
CA GLU A 60 4.93 -13.41 -5.06
C GLU A 60 5.55 -12.60 -3.89
N LEU A 61 4.78 -12.30 -2.84
CA LEU A 61 5.28 -11.56 -1.69
C LEU A 61 6.25 -12.43 -0.87
N ASP A 62 7.41 -11.86 -0.56
CA ASP A 62 8.29 -12.41 0.46
C ASP A 62 7.58 -12.39 1.83
N ASP A 63 7.79 -13.43 2.65
CA ASP A 63 7.16 -13.56 3.98
C ASP A 63 7.34 -12.32 4.87
N VAL A 64 8.49 -11.65 4.75
CA VAL A 64 8.81 -10.44 5.50
C VAL A 64 7.93 -9.27 5.07
N VAL A 65 7.75 -9.09 3.75
CA VAL A 65 6.92 -8.01 3.19
C VAL A 65 5.44 -8.27 3.51
N ALA A 66 4.98 -9.52 3.34
CA ALA A 66 3.63 -9.92 3.70
C ALA A 66 3.32 -9.65 5.18
N ARG A 67 4.29 -9.92 6.08
CA ARG A 67 4.16 -9.59 7.49
C ARG A 67 4.08 -8.09 7.74
N SER A 68 4.94 -7.29 7.10
CA SER A 68 4.90 -5.82 7.22
C SER A 68 3.56 -5.25 6.79
N ILE A 69 2.98 -5.74 5.69
CA ILE A 69 1.64 -5.33 5.22
C ILE A 69 0.59 -5.58 6.32
N MET A 70 0.59 -6.76 6.93
CA MET A 70 -0.36 -7.10 7.99
C MET A 70 -0.12 -6.32 9.28
N ASP A 71 1.13 -6.08 9.66
CA ASP A 71 1.45 -5.27 10.84
C ASP A 71 1.05 -3.80 10.63
N ALA A 72 1.30 -3.24 9.45
CA ALA A 72 0.83 -1.92 9.05
C ALA A 72 -0.70 -1.83 9.11
N SER A 73 -1.42 -2.85 8.63
CA SER A 73 -2.89 -2.88 8.68
C SER A 73 -3.43 -2.71 10.10
N LYS A 74 -2.80 -3.36 11.09
CA LYS A 74 -3.21 -3.27 12.50
C LYS A 74 -2.96 -1.88 13.07
N ILE A 75 -1.89 -1.21 12.65
CA ILE A 75 -1.58 0.17 13.05
C ILE A 75 -2.60 1.12 12.45
N ILE A 76 -2.85 1.02 11.15
CA ILE A 76 -3.79 1.87 10.41
C ILE A 76 -5.21 1.68 10.93
N THR A 77 -5.67 0.45 11.19
CA THR A 77 -7.01 0.21 11.75
C THR A 77 -7.19 0.89 13.10
N LYS A 78 -6.18 0.82 14.00
CA LYS A 78 -6.26 1.51 15.29
C LYS A 78 -6.34 3.03 15.12
N ALA A 79 -5.56 3.59 14.18
CA ALA A 79 -5.60 5.02 13.88
C ALA A 79 -6.99 5.44 13.36
N ILE A 80 -7.53 4.70 12.39
CA ILE A 80 -8.87 4.94 11.82
C ILE A 80 -9.94 4.85 12.92
N GLN A 81 -9.91 3.81 13.75
CA GLN A 81 -10.85 3.64 14.86
C GLN A 81 -10.81 4.82 15.84
N SER A 82 -9.62 5.33 16.16
CA SER A 82 -9.46 6.44 17.11
C SER A 82 -9.92 7.80 16.58
N VAL A 83 -10.03 7.97 15.26
CA VAL A 83 -10.35 9.25 14.62
C VAL A 83 -11.78 9.29 14.09
N TYR A 84 -12.25 8.18 13.53
CA TYR A 84 -13.51 8.14 12.78
C TYR A 84 -14.61 7.31 13.45
N GLU A 85 -14.29 6.51 14.49
CA GLU A 85 -15.26 5.63 15.18
C GLU A 85 -16.19 4.86 14.20
N PRO A 86 -15.64 4.15 13.21
CA PRO A 86 -16.45 3.41 12.24
C PRO A 86 -17.14 2.20 12.90
N ASP A 87 -18.33 1.86 12.43
CA ASP A 87 -19.16 0.74 12.90
C ASP A 87 -18.50 -0.65 12.72
#